data_AF-A0A5C6BKQ0-F1
#
_entry.id   AF-A0A5C6BKQ0-F1
#
_cell.length_a   1.000
_cell.length_b   1.000
_cell.length_c   1.000
_cell.angle_alpha   90.00
_cell.angle_beta   90.00
_cell.angle_gamma   90.00
#
_symmetry.space_group_name_H-M   'P 1'
#
loop_
_entity.id
_entity.type
_entity.pdbx_description
1 polymer ?
#
loop_
_entity_poly.entity_id
_entity_poly.type
_entity_poly.pdbx_seq_one_letter_code
_entity_poly.pdbx_strand_id
1 'polypeptide(L)'
;MRLIVRVVVMCACGTMSQAMAAPPRAILTGPTGGVPGDILVLDASESAADFYAWSVTPQLPGGRPTILVLEEGRKCLIASVPGVYHVFLACSNAEGIYQAQWTVTIGDEPNPAPVPPSPNPPTPTPPAPTPPAPTPPAPAPDVVPDGVFRIAKLAFDLAQLVDSTHRVRQAHALADAAEAVAASIAAGTLKTPQEILRAILAANNAALGTSMLAWSPWGTAIGLKLQELYKAGRLAQTGDWAVCLREIAIGLRAVK
;
A
#
# COMPACT_ATOMS: atom_id res chain seq x y z
N MET A 1 5.43 1.13 -74.89
CA MET A 1 4.25 0.80 -74.09
C MET A 1 4.70 -0.12 -72.95
N ARG A 2 4.98 0.43 -71.76
CA ARG A 2 5.60 -0.28 -70.63
C ARG A 2 4.51 -0.77 -69.68
N LEU A 3 4.44 -2.08 -69.45
CA LEU A 3 3.52 -2.74 -68.53
C LEU A 3 4.00 -2.52 -67.08
N ILE A 4 3.15 -1.93 -66.25
CA ILE A 4 3.40 -1.73 -64.81
C ILE A 4 2.86 -2.96 -64.06
N VAL A 5 3.75 -3.73 -63.43
CA VAL A 5 3.39 -4.82 -62.51
C VAL A 5 3.11 -4.19 -61.14
N ARG A 6 1.85 -4.26 -60.68
CA ARG A 6 1.47 -3.89 -59.30
C ARG A 6 1.68 -5.11 -58.38
N VAL A 7 2.64 -5.01 -57.47
CA VAL A 7 2.79 -5.93 -56.34
C VAL A 7 1.73 -5.56 -55.29
N VAL A 8 0.78 -6.45 -55.07
CA VAL A 8 -0.17 -6.35 -53.95
C VAL A 8 0.48 -7.04 -52.75
N VAL A 9 0.93 -6.24 -51.79
CA VAL A 9 1.35 -6.72 -50.46
C VAL A 9 0.07 -6.96 -49.65
N MET A 10 -0.32 -8.23 -49.52
CA MET A 10 -1.31 -8.65 -48.52
C MET A 10 -0.68 -8.55 -47.13
N CYS A 11 -1.04 -7.50 -46.40
CA CYS A 11 -0.75 -7.38 -44.98
C CYS A 11 -1.74 -8.30 -44.22
N ALA A 12 -1.26 -9.48 -43.79
CA ALA A 12 -2.01 -10.33 -42.89
C ALA A 12 -2.13 -9.62 -41.53
N CYS A 13 -3.27 -8.96 -41.31
CA CYS A 13 -3.64 -8.39 -40.02
C CYS A 13 -3.96 -9.55 -39.07
N GLY A 14 -2.92 -10.08 -38.42
CA GLY A 14 -3.08 -11.03 -37.33
C GLY A 14 -3.80 -10.32 -36.18
N THR A 15 -5.06 -10.66 -35.97
CA THR A 15 -5.77 -10.36 -34.73
C THR A 15 -5.08 -11.12 -33.61
N MET A 16 -4.11 -10.47 -32.96
CA MET A 16 -3.67 -10.88 -31.64
C MET A 16 -4.86 -10.68 -30.71
N SER A 17 -5.59 -11.76 -30.46
CA SER A 17 -6.56 -11.83 -29.38
C SER A 17 -5.78 -11.74 -28.08
N GLN A 18 -5.49 -10.52 -27.61
CA GLN A 18 -5.06 -10.31 -26.24
C GLN A 18 -6.24 -10.73 -25.38
N ALA A 19 -6.15 -11.90 -24.76
CA ALA A 19 -7.02 -12.25 -23.66
C ALA A 19 -6.87 -11.13 -22.62
N MET A 20 -7.87 -10.26 -22.53
CA MET A 20 -7.89 -9.24 -21.49
C MET A 20 -7.81 -9.97 -20.16
N ALA A 21 -6.71 -9.79 -19.43
CA ALA A 21 -6.59 -10.33 -18.10
C ALA A 21 -7.75 -9.78 -17.26
N ALA A 22 -8.41 -10.62 -16.47
CA ALA A 22 -9.49 -10.15 -15.62
C ALA A 22 -8.96 -9.10 -14.62
N PRO A 23 -9.76 -8.10 -14.21
CA PRO A 23 -9.34 -7.14 -13.21
C PRO A 23 -8.91 -7.85 -11.92
N PRO A 24 -7.93 -7.31 -11.18
CA PRO A 24 -7.40 -7.99 -10.02
C PRO A 24 -8.46 -8.05 -8.93
N ARG A 25 -8.51 -9.18 -8.23
CA ARG A 25 -9.46 -9.38 -7.14
C ARG A 25 -8.71 -9.97 -5.96
N ALA A 26 -8.73 -9.28 -4.82
CA ALA A 26 -8.21 -9.80 -3.56
C ALA A 26 -9.33 -10.55 -2.85
N ILE A 27 -9.14 -11.86 -2.66
CA ILE A 27 -10.01 -12.75 -1.87
C ILE A 27 -9.14 -13.31 -0.76
N LEU A 28 -9.56 -13.07 0.48
CA LEU A 28 -8.93 -13.61 1.68
C LEU A 28 -9.85 -14.64 2.32
N THR A 29 -9.28 -15.79 2.65
CA THR A 29 -9.93 -16.83 3.44
C THR A 29 -8.99 -17.27 4.57
N GLY A 30 -9.54 -17.81 5.65
CA GLY A 30 -8.76 -18.31 6.77
C GLY A 30 -9.43 -18.08 8.12
N PRO A 31 -8.74 -18.39 9.22
CA PRO A 31 -9.30 -18.22 10.56
C PRO A 31 -9.51 -16.73 10.89
N THR A 32 -10.63 -16.43 11.56
CA THR A 32 -10.88 -15.11 12.17
C THR A 32 -10.44 -15.06 13.64
N GLY A 33 -9.96 -16.18 14.18
CA GLY A 33 -9.36 -16.23 15.50
C GLY A 33 -8.65 -17.56 15.79
N GLY A 34 -7.99 -17.62 16.94
CA GLY A 34 -7.26 -18.79 17.41
C GLY A 34 -6.73 -18.61 18.83
N VAL A 35 -6.05 -19.62 19.34
CA VAL A 35 -5.37 -19.56 20.64
C VAL A 35 -3.86 -19.34 20.46
N PRO A 36 -3.17 -18.79 21.47
CA PRO A 36 -1.72 -18.65 21.41
C PRO A 36 -1.03 -19.99 21.16
N GLY A 37 -0.08 -20.01 20.22
CA GLY A 37 0.58 -21.22 19.74
C GLY A 37 -0.05 -21.89 18.51
N ASP A 38 -1.25 -21.48 18.09
CA ASP A 38 -1.86 -21.98 16.84
C ASP A 38 -1.08 -21.54 15.59
N ILE A 39 -1.14 -22.33 14.53
CA ILE A 39 -0.65 -21.90 13.23
C ILE A 39 -1.83 -21.29 12.46
N LEU A 40 -1.90 -19.97 12.43
CA LEU A 40 -2.95 -19.25 11.71
C LEU A 40 -2.45 -18.90 10.31
N VAL A 41 -3.05 -19.50 9.29
CA VAL A 41 -2.72 -19.26 7.88
C VAL A 41 -3.90 -18.60 7.19
N LEU A 42 -3.68 -17.41 6.64
CA LEU A 42 -4.58 -16.80 5.68
C LEU A 42 -4.18 -17.20 4.27
N ASP A 43 -5.18 -17.47 3.44
CA ASP A 43 -5.04 -17.92 2.07
C ASP A 43 -5.65 -16.88 1.12
N ALA A 44 -4.86 -16.52 0.11
CA ALA A 44 -5.25 -15.63 -0.97
C ALA A 44 -5.20 -16.33 -2.34
N SER A 45 -5.15 -17.66 -2.38
CA SER A 45 -5.02 -18.45 -3.61
C SER A 45 -6.21 -18.29 -4.56
N GLU A 46 -7.38 -17.92 -4.03
CA GLU A 46 -8.56 -17.57 -4.83
C GLU A 46 -8.50 -16.16 -5.44
N SER A 47 -7.51 -15.35 -5.05
CA SER A 47 -7.31 -14.02 -5.63
C SER A 47 -6.81 -14.13 -7.07
N ALA A 48 -7.36 -13.30 -7.95
CA ALA A 48 -6.86 -13.14 -9.31
C ALA A 48 -5.81 -12.03 -9.31
N ALA A 49 -4.51 -12.38 -9.23
CA ALA A 49 -3.41 -11.43 -9.24
C ALA A 49 -2.07 -12.05 -9.65
N ASP A 50 -1.14 -11.22 -10.11
CA ASP A 50 0.24 -11.59 -10.44
C ASP A 50 1.20 -11.34 -9.26
N PHE A 51 0.91 -10.31 -8.44
CA PHE A 51 1.73 -9.92 -7.30
C PHE A 51 0.88 -9.78 -6.04
N TYR A 52 1.49 -10.14 -4.91
CA TYR A 52 0.87 -10.12 -3.59
C TYR A 52 1.78 -9.40 -2.60
N ALA A 53 1.21 -8.52 -1.80
CA ALA A 53 1.89 -7.84 -0.71
C ALA A 53 1.02 -7.91 0.55
N TRP A 54 1.61 -8.40 1.63
CA TRP A 54 0.94 -8.57 2.92
C TRP A 54 1.49 -7.60 3.95
N SER A 55 0.62 -7.14 4.84
CA SER A 55 0.96 -6.39 6.04
C SER A 55 0.03 -6.77 7.18
N VAL A 56 0.54 -6.79 8.40
CA VAL A 56 -0.26 -7.01 9.62
C VAL A 56 0.06 -5.96 10.67
N THR A 57 -1.00 -5.50 11.33
CA THR A 57 -0.93 -4.55 12.44
C THR A 57 -1.70 -5.11 13.64
N PRO A 58 -1.18 -5.01 14.88
CA PRO A 58 0.10 -4.43 15.25
C PRO A 58 1.28 -5.35 14.88
N GLN A 59 2.48 -4.74 14.77
CA GLN A 59 3.73 -5.50 14.79
C GLN A 59 3.99 -6.02 16.21
N LEU A 60 4.69 -7.15 16.32
CA LEU A 60 5.10 -7.67 17.62
C LEU A 60 6.08 -6.70 18.30
N PRO A 61 6.18 -6.74 19.65
CA PRO A 61 7.15 -5.94 20.39
C PRO A 61 8.57 -6.08 19.81
N GLY A 62 9.23 -4.93 19.65
CA GLY A 62 10.55 -4.84 19.01
C GLY A 62 10.51 -4.71 17.48
N GLY A 63 9.35 -4.39 16.89
CA GLY A 63 9.22 -4.24 15.43
C GLY A 63 9.35 -5.55 14.67
N ARG A 64 9.13 -6.68 15.35
CA ARG A 64 9.24 -8.00 14.73
C ARG A 64 8.03 -8.21 13.82
N PRO A 65 8.24 -8.74 12.60
CA PRO A 65 7.14 -9.01 11.71
C PRO A 65 6.22 -10.05 12.34
N THR A 66 4.92 -9.73 12.38
CA THR A 66 3.87 -10.66 12.84
C THR A 66 3.50 -11.67 11.76
N ILE A 67 4.15 -11.61 10.59
CA ILE A 67 3.81 -12.45 9.44
C ILE A 67 5.00 -13.14 8.82
N LEU A 68 4.71 -14.29 8.24
CA LEU A 68 5.56 -14.98 7.30
C LEU A 68 4.78 -15.21 6.00
N VAL A 69 5.29 -14.68 4.90
CA VAL A 69 4.69 -14.84 3.58
C VAL A 69 5.19 -16.17 2.99
N LEU A 70 4.26 -16.99 2.51
CA LEU A 70 4.49 -18.33 1.98
C LEU A 70 3.95 -18.43 0.55
N GLU A 71 4.36 -19.49 -0.15
CA GLU A 71 3.82 -19.85 -1.48
C GLU A 71 3.75 -18.67 -2.46
N GLU A 72 4.90 -18.02 -2.69
CA GLU A 72 5.04 -16.89 -3.62
C GLU A 72 4.12 -15.69 -3.31
N GLY A 73 3.68 -15.55 -2.05
CA GLY A 73 2.77 -14.48 -1.66
C GLY A 73 1.31 -14.87 -1.60
N ARG A 74 0.94 -16.11 -1.91
CA ARG A 74 -0.46 -16.53 -1.86
C ARG A 74 -0.94 -16.89 -0.46
N LYS A 75 -0.04 -17.21 0.46
CA LYS A 75 -0.38 -17.50 1.85
C LYS A 75 0.39 -16.62 2.81
N CYS A 76 -0.25 -16.33 3.94
CA CYS A 76 0.34 -15.56 5.01
C CYS A 76 0.10 -16.26 6.34
N LEU A 77 1.18 -16.70 6.98
CA LEU A 77 1.15 -17.17 8.36
C LEU A 77 1.18 -15.97 9.29
N ILE A 78 0.31 -15.94 10.30
CA ILE A 78 0.26 -14.92 11.34
C ILE A 78 0.77 -15.51 12.65
N ALA A 79 1.62 -14.75 13.34
CA ALA A 79 2.13 -15.12 14.66
C ALA A 79 0.98 -15.19 15.68
N SER A 80 0.91 -16.31 16.39
CA SER A 80 -0.11 -16.62 17.39
C SER A 80 0.24 -16.10 18.78
N VAL A 81 0.34 -14.77 18.87
CA VAL A 81 0.49 -14.04 20.13
C VAL A 81 -0.86 -13.39 20.47
N PRO A 82 -1.32 -13.39 21.74
CA PRO A 82 -2.58 -12.74 22.10
C PRO A 82 -2.70 -11.31 21.55
N GLY A 83 -3.84 -10.99 20.95
CA GLY A 83 -4.12 -9.68 20.38
C GLY A 83 -5.13 -9.71 19.24
N VAL A 84 -5.55 -8.52 18.83
CA VAL A 84 -6.35 -8.31 17.63
C VAL A 84 -5.42 -7.84 16.52
N TYR A 85 -5.40 -8.58 15.42
CA TYR A 85 -4.57 -8.30 14.26
C TYR A 85 -5.43 -7.92 13.07
N HIS A 86 -5.09 -6.80 12.45
CA HIS A 86 -5.63 -6.39 11.17
C HIS A 86 -4.63 -6.74 10.08
N VAL A 87 -5.04 -7.66 9.21
CA VAL A 87 -4.27 -8.10 8.06
C VAL A 87 -4.75 -7.36 6.83
N PHE A 88 -3.80 -6.88 6.05
CA PHE A 88 -4.04 -6.22 4.77
C PHE A 88 -3.31 -7.01 3.69
N LEU A 89 -4.07 -7.35 2.65
CA LEU A 89 -3.54 -7.90 1.42
C LEU A 89 -3.75 -6.86 0.32
N ALA A 90 -2.66 -6.54 -0.39
CA ALA A 90 -2.73 -5.88 -1.68
C ALA A 90 -2.35 -6.89 -2.76
N CYS A 91 -3.18 -6.97 -3.77
CA CYS A 91 -3.01 -7.80 -4.95
C CYS A 91 -2.92 -6.92 -6.18
N SER A 92 -2.03 -7.22 -7.12
CA SER A 92 -1.98 -6.49 -8.39
C SER A 92 -1.75 -7.40 -9.58
N ASN A 93 -2.24 -6.96 -10.74
CA ASN A 93 -1.98 -7.57 -12.04
C ASN A 93 -1.86 -6.47 -13.10
N ALA A 94 -1.82 -6.84 -14.38
CA ALA A 94 -1.70 -5.88 -15.46
C ALA A 94 -2.78 -4.77 -15.47
N GLU A 95 -3.98 -5.07 -15.00
CA GLU A 95 -5.17 -4.22 -15.01
C GLU A 95 -5.31 -3.34 -13.76
N GLY A 96 -4.58 -3.63 -12.66
CA GLY A 96 -4.52 -2.71 -11.53
C GLY A 96 -4.11 -3.29 -10.19
N ILE A 97 -4.58 -2.65 -9.11
CA ILE A 97 -4.35 -3.06 -7.73
C ILE A 97 -5.71 -3.19 -7.03
N TYR A 98 -5.86 -4.23 -6.21
CA TYR A 98 -7.02 -4.43 -5.36
C TYR A 98 -6.56 -4.78 -3.95
N GLN A 99 -7.36 -4.42 -2.94
CA GLN A 99 -7.01 -4.62 -1.55
C GLN A 99 -8.13 -5.35 -0.80
N ALA A 100 -7.74 -6.19 0.16
CA ALA A 100 -8.63 -6.83 1.11
C ALA A 100 -8.10 -6.69 2.54
N GLN A 101 -9.01 -6.59 3.50
CA GLN A 101 -8.69 -6.57 4.92
C GLN A 101 -9.30 -7.79 5.60
N TRP A 102 -8.57 -8.37 6.55
CA TRP A 102 -9.02 -9.47 7.39
C TRP A 102 -8.69 -9.16 8.84
N THR A 103 -9.55 -9.56 9.78
CA THR A 103 -9.28 -9.40 11.20
C THR A 103 -9.14 -10.76 11.85
N VAL A 104 -8.06 -10.94 12.60
CA VAL A 104 -7.77 -12.16 13.36
C VAL A 104 -7.65 -11.81 14.82
N THR A 105 -8.48 -12.45 15.65
CA THR A 105 -8.47 -12.26 17.10
C THR A 105 -7.86 -13.49 17.77
N ILE A 106 -6.70 -13.31 18.40
CA ILE A 106 -5.99 -14.36 19.12
C ILE A 106 -6.22 -14.10 20.60
N GLY A 107 -7.01 -14.95 21.24
CA GLY A 107 -7.40 -14.77 22.63
C GLY A 107 -6.86 -15.89 23.51
N ASP A 108 -6.72 -15.61 24.81
CA ASP A 108 -6.46 -16.63 25.84
C ASP A 108 -7.73 -17.47 26.19
N GLU A 109 -8.84 -17.29 25.44
CA GLU A 109 -10.25 -17.77 25.63
C GLU A 109 -11.09 -17.10 26.75
N PRO A 110 -12.45 -17.12 26.66
CA PRO A 110 -13.33 -16.45 25.70
C PRO A 110 -13.79 -15.04 26.17
N ASN A 111 -14.16 -14.21 25.19
CA ASN A 111 -14.71 -12.84 25.27
C ASN A 111 -15.67 -12.53 26.46
N PRO A 112 -15.38 -11.50 27.27
CA PRO A 112 -16.40 -10.61 27.81
C PRO A 112 -16.32 -9.22 27.14
N ALA A 113 -17.50 -8.61 26.95
CA ALA A 113 -17.73 -7.30 26.34
C ALA A 113 -16.81 -6.17 26.88
N PRO A 114 -16.60 -5.08 26.12
CA PRO A 114 -15.61 -4.05 26.46
C PRO A 114 -15.97 -3.35 27.78
N VAL A 115 -15.04 -3.36 28.74
CA VAL A 115 -15.08 -2.49 29.91
C VAL A 115 -14.22 -1.25 29.62
N PRO A 116 -14.71 -0.01 29.84
CA PRO A 116 -13.91 1.21 29.63
C PRO A 116 -12.71 1.24 30.59
N PRO A 117 -11.53 1.75 30.17
CA PRO A 117 -10.37 1.80 31.05
C PRO A 117 -10.56 2.85 32.15
N SER A 118 -10.28 2.47 33.40
CA SER A 118 -9.96 3.39 34.49
C SER A 118 -8.42 3.50 34.60
N PRO A 119 -7.85 4.69 34.83
CA PRO A 119 -6.43 4.94 34.64
C PRO A 119 -5.60 4.42 35.82
N ASN A 120 -4.42 3.85 35.54
CA ASN A 120 -3.38 3.65 36.55
C ASN A 120 -2.06 4.34 36.14
N PRO A 121 -1.21 4.74 37.11
CA PRO A 121 -0.20 5.79 36.97
C PRO A 121 1.04 5.36 36.17
N PRO A 122 1.80 6.32 35.61
CA PRO A 122 2.96 6.00 34.78
C PRO A 122 4.15 5.53 35.61
N THR A 123 4.80 4.45 35.17
CA THR A 123 6.15 4.07 35.58
C THR A 123 7.13 4.56 34.49
N PRO A 124 8.25 5.21 34.83
CA PRO A 124 9.08 5.91 33.85
C PRO A 124 9.82 4.96 32.91
N THR A 125 9.70 5.21 31.61
CA THR A 125 10.44 4.54 30.53
C THR A 125 11.83 5.19 30.36
N PRO A 126 12.93 4.43 30.17
CA PRO A 126 14.23 4.96 29.76
C PRO A 126 14.13 5.74 28.43
N PRO A 127 14.96 6.78 28.19
CA PRO A 127 14.85 7.59 26.99
C PRO A 127 15.15 6.76 25.74
N ALA A 128 14.18 6.71 24.83
CA ALA A 128 14.37 6.22 23.48
C ALA A 128 15.42 7.08 22.74
N PRO A 129 16.22 6.50 21.83
CA PRO A 129 17.05 7.28 20.92
C PRO A 129 16.16 8.27 20.18
N THR A 130 16.56 9.54 20.19
CA THR A 130 15.81 10.65 19.61
C THR A 130 15.58 10.37 18.13
N PRO A 131 14.31 10.30 17.67
CA PRO A 131 14.01 10.32 16.24
C PRO A 131 14.67 11.57 15.64
N PRO A 132 15.25 11.51 14.42
CA PRO A 132 15.70 12.72 13.75
C PRO A 132 14.55 13.73 13.75
N ALA A 133 14.86 14.96 14.15
CA ALA A 133 13.86 16.00 14.30
C ALA A 133 13.03 16.10 13.00
N PRO A 134 11.69 16.17 13.09
CA PRO A 134 10.87 16.38 11.91
C PRO A 134 11.34 17.67 11.23
N THR A 135 11.73 17.56 9.97
CA THR A 135 11.96 18.74 9.14
C THR A 135 10.68 19.57 9.20
N PRO A 136 10.74 20.86 9.56
CA PRO A 136 9.57 21.73 9.61
C PRO A 136 8.77 21.61 8.30
N PRO A 137 7.43 21.51 8.35
CA PRO A 137 6.62 21.47 7.14
C PRO A 137 6.98 22.67 6.27
N ALA A 138 7.42 22.42 5.04
CA ALA A 138 7.48 23.49 4.07
C ALA A 138 6.06 24.08 3.94
N PRO A 139 5.91 25.41 3.87
CA PRO A 139 4.61 26.03 3.62
C PRO A 139 3.93 25.36 2.44
N ALA A 140 2.69 24.91 2.62
CA ALA A 140 1.93 24.30 1.54
C ALA A 140 1.81 25.33 0.40
N PRO A 141 2.27 25.02 -0.82
CA PRO A 141 2.07 25.92 -1.94
C PRO A 141 0.58 26.04 -2.25
N ASP A 142 0.09 27.27 -2.46
CA ASP A 142 -1.32 27.56 -2.79
C ASP A 142 -1.76 26.95 -4.14
N VAL A 143 -0.81 26.44 -4.92
CA VAL A 143 -1.01 25.73 -6.18
C VAL A 143 -0.28 24.39 -6.08
N VAL A 144 -0.99 23.28 -6.32
CA VAL A 144 -0.37 21.96 -6.44
C VAL A 144 0.47 21.96 -7.72
N PRO A 145 1.81 21.92 -7.64
CA PRO A 145 2.64 21.89 -8.83
C PRO A 145 2.42 20.57 -9.57
N ASP A 146 2.45 20.59 -10.90
CA ASP A 146 2.31 19.37 -11.71
C ASP A 146 3.44 18.37 -11.41
N GLY A 147 4.65 18.82 -11.13
CA GLY A 147 5.79 17.93 -10.90
C GLY A 147 6.22 17.14 -12.15
N VAL A 148 7.23 16.31 -11.98
CA VAL A 148 7.79 15.44 -13.03
C VAL A 148 6.79 14.33 -13.37
N PHE A 149 6.12 13.75 -12.38
CA PHE A 149 5.24 12.59 -12.57
C PHE A 149 3.77 12.95 -12.77
N ARG A 150 3.38 14.22 -12.56
CA ARG A 150 1.99 14.68 -12.69
C ARG A 150 1.03 13.93 -11.76
N ILE A 151 1.55 13.47 -10.63
CA ILE A 151 0.80 12.66 -9.66
C ILE A 151 0.31 13.47 -8.46
N ALA A 152 0.90 14.64 -8.18
CA ALA A 152 0.50 15.50 -7.07
C ALA A 152 -0.97 15.94 -7.19
N LYS A 153 -1.36 16.47 -8.36
CA LYS A 153 -2.76 16.86 -8.62
C LYS A 153 -3.71 15.67 -8.53
N LEU A 154 -3.34 14.52 -9.09
CA LEU A 154 -4.14 13.30 -8.99
C LEU A 154 -4.34 12.88 -7.53
N ALA A 155 -3.27 12.87 -6.72
CA ALA A 155 -3.32 12.54 -5.31
C ALA A 155 -4.22 13.48 -4.52
N PHE A 156 -4.17 14.78 -4.80
CA PHE A 156 -5.07 15.78 -4.23
C PHE A 156 -6.52 15.55 -4.63
N ASP A 157 -6.81 15.52 -5.95
CA ASP A 157 -8.18 15.43 -6.48
C ASP A 157 -8.88 14.16 -5.97
N LEU A 158 -8.18 13.02 -5.96
CA LEU A 158 -8.74 11.77 -5.42
C LEU A 158 -8.91 11.82 -3.90
N ALA A 159 -8.00 12.47 -3.17
CA ALA A 159 -8.09 12.55 -1.72
C ALA A 159 -9.33 13.33 -1.31
N GLN A 160 -9.70 14.39 -2.06
CA GLN A 160 -10.93 15.15 -1.84
C GLN A 160 -12.21 14.29 -1.91
N LEU A 161 -12.18 13.18 -2.66
CA LEU A 161 -13.31 12.26 -2.80
C LEU A 161 -13.44 11.27 -1.64
N VAL A 162 -12.46 11.23 -0.73
CA VAL A 162 -12.50 10.31 0.41
C VAL A 162 -13.56 10.78 1.41
N ASP A 163 -14.54 9.91 1.64
CA ASP A 163 -15.58 10.11 2.63
C ASP A 163 -15.07 9.70 4.02
N SER A 164 -14.46 10.67 4.71
CA SER A 164 -14.06 10.53 6.11
C SER A 164 -14.10 11.86 6.83
N THR A 165 -14.64 11.86 8.05
CA THR A 165 -14.64 13.01 8.96
C THR A 165 -13.23 13.43 9.40
N HIS A 166 -12.23 12.56 9.21
CA HIS A 166 -10.83 12.82 9.53
C HIS A 166 -9.94 12.90 8.30
N ARG A 167 -10.52 13.06 7.10
CA ARG A 167 -9.82 13.06 5.81
C ARG A 167 -8.56 13.93 5.81
N VAL A 168 -8.65 15.18 6.28
CA VAL A 168 -7.50 16.10 6.28
C VAL A 168 -6.35 15.52 7.09
N ARG A 169 -6.59 15.14 8.35
CA ARG A 169 -5.57 14.52 9.21
C ARG A 169 -4.97 13.26 8.58
N GLN A 170 -5.82 12.41 8.00
CA GLN A 170 -5.41 11.17 7.34
C GLN A 170 -4.57 11.45 6.08
N ALA A 171 -4.93 12.46 5.28
CA ALA A 171 -4.16 12.89 4.11
C ALA A 171 -2.75 13.36 4.53
N HIS A 172 -2.66 14.19 5.58
CA HIS A 172 -1.38 14.60 6.13
C HIS A 172 -0.56 13.43 6.67
N ALA A 173 -1.19 12.47 7.36
CA ALA A 173 -0.50 11.26 7.83
C ALA A 173 0.03 10.40 6.67
N LEU A 174 -0.72 10.27 5.58
CA LEU A 174 -0.26 9.61 4.35
C LEU A 174 0.87 10.38 3.67
N ALA A 175 0.83 11.71 3.69
CA ALA A 175 1.91 12.53 3.14
C ALA A 175 3.23 12.31 3.90
N ASP A 176 3.15 12.29 5.23
CA ASP A 176 4.31 12.03 6.09
C ASP A 176 4.83 10.60 5.90
N ALA A 177 3.94 9.62 5.73
CA ALA A 177 4.30 8.25 5.37
C ALA A 177 5.03 8.15 4.01
N ALA A 178 4.54 8.85 2.99
CA ALA A 178 5.16 8.88 1.67
C ALA A 178 6.57 9.53 1.70
N GLU A 179 6.74 10.62 2.47
CA GLU A 179 8.03 11.28 2.68
C GLU A 179 9.02 10.37 3.42
N ALA A 180 8.55 9.63 4.44
CA ALA A 180 9.40 8.69 5.15
C ALA A 180 9.92 7.55 4.25
N VAL A 181 9.08 7.02 3.36
CA VAL A 181 9.50 6.03 2.37
C VAL A 181 10.46 6.67 1.35
N ALA A 182 10.19 7.88 0.86
CA ALA A 182 11.09 8.60 -0.03
C ALA A 182 12.47 8.83 0.60
N ALA A 183 12.53 9.18 1.88
CA ALA A 183 13.76 9.33 2.63
C ALA A 183 14.52 7.99 2.77
N SER A 184 13.80 6.89 2.99
CA SER A 184 14.40 5.54 3.07
C SER A 184 15.02 5.09 1.74
N ILE A 185 14.42 5.49 0.62
CA ILE A 185 14.98 5.28 -0.72
C ILE A 185 16.24 6.14 -0.91
N ALA A 186 16.18 7.42 -0.55
CA ALA A 186 17.32 8.33 -0.67
C ALA A 186 18.52 7.89 0.20
N ALA A 187 18.25 7.27 1.36
CA ALA A 187 19.26 6.66 2.22
C ALA A 187 19.83 5.33 1.66
N GLY A 188 19.27 4.81 0.56
CA GLY A 188 19.70 3.55 -0.05
C GLY A 188 19.22 2.30 0.70
N THR A 189 18.30 2.44 1.65
CA THR A 189 17.72 1.32 2.43
C THR A 189 16.77 0.48 1.58
N LEU A 190 15.97 1.13 0.73
CA LEU A 190 15.04 0.49 -0.19
C LEU A 190 15.63 0.52 -1.60
N LYS A 191 15.93 -0.64 -2.18
CA LYS A 191 16.72 -0.75 -3.41
C LYS A 191 15.94 -1.28 -4.60
N THR A 192 14.90 -2.06 -4.34
CA THR A 192 14.10 -2.71 -5.37
C THR A 192 12.67 -2.16 -5.41
N PRO A 193 12.01 -2.17 -6.58
CA PRO A 193 10.60 -1.77 -6.69
C PRO A 193 9.69 -2.54 -5.72
N GLN A 194 9.94 -3.84 -5.53
CA GLN A 194 9.15 -4.67 -4.62
C GLN A 194 9.29 -4.25 -3.15
N GLU A 195 10.51 -3.95 -2.70
CA GLU A 195 10.74 -3.42 -1.34
C GLU A 195 10.05 -2.08 -1.14
N ILE A 196 10.09 -1.21 -2.16
CA ILE A 196 9.45 0.11 -2.13
C ILE A 196 7.93 -0.03 -2.02
N LEU A 197 7.30 -0.84 -2.87
CA LEU A 197 5.85 -1.06 -2.84
C LEU A 197 5.40 -1.65 -1.49
N ARG A 198 6.18 -2.59 -0.94
CA ARG A 198 5.92 -3.15 0.39
C ARG A 198 6.03 -2.08 1.48
N ALA A 199 7.04 -1.21 1.41
CA ALA A 199 7.23 -0.13 2.36
C ALA A 199 6.10 0.91 2.29
N ILE A 200 5.64 1.27 1.08
CA ILE A 200 4.48 2.16 0.89
C ILE A 200 3.23 1.55 1.53
N LEU A 201 2.95 0.28 1.27
CA LEU A 201 1.77 -0.39 1.84
C LEU A 201 1.83 -0.42 3.38
N ALA A 202 2.99 -0.80 3.94
CA ALA A 202 3.19 -0.84 5.38
C ALA A 202 3.05 0.56 6.02
N ALA A 203 3.62 1.59 5.40
CA ALA A 203 3.55 2.96 5.90
C ALA A 203 2.13 3.54 5.83
N ASN A 204 1.40 3.31 4.74
CA ASN A 204 0.01 3.75 4.60
C ASN A 204 -0.89 3.05 5.61
N ASN A 205 -0.69 1.75 5.83
CA ASN A 205 -1.41 1.00 6.83
C ASN A 205 -1.12 1.53 8.24
N ALA A 206 0.14 1.81 8.57
CA ALA A 206 0.50 2.42 9.85
C ALA A 206 -0.13 3.81 10.04
N ALA A 207 -0.26 4.59 8.95
CA ALA A 207 -0.83 5.93 8.98
C ALA A 207 -2.36 5.94 9.14
N LEU A 208 -3.06 5.00 8.51
CA LEU A 208 -4.53 4.99 8.46
C LEU A 208 -5.20 4.01 9.41
N GLY A 209 -4.53 2.89 9.74
CA GLY A 209 -5.08 1.81 10.54
C GLY A 209 -6.46 1.37 10.04
N THR A 210 -7.47 1.46 10.90
CA THR A 210 -8.86 1.09 10.59
C THR A 210 -9.51 1.95 9.51
N SER A 211 -8.95 3.12 9.20
CA SER A 211 -9.47 4.01 8.16
C SER A 211 -9.05 3.59 6.74
N MET A 212 -8.23 2.54 6.58
CA MET A 212 -7.73 2.09 5.27
C MET A 212 -8.85 1.83 4.26
N LEU A 213 -9.98 1.28 4.70
CA LEU A 213 -11.10 0.97 3.81
C LEU A 213 -11.68 2.21 3.12
N ALA A 214 -11.81 3.33 3.83
CA ALA A 214 -12.28 4.59 3.26
C ALA A 214 -11.31 5.15 2.19
N TRP A 215 -10.02 4.83 2.33
CA TRP A 215 -8.96 5.25 1.42
C TRP A 215 -8.65 4.23 0.32
N SER A 216 -9.32 3.08 0.30
CA SER A 216 -9.08 2.01 -0.69
C SER A 216 -9.25 2.49 -2.15
N PRO A 217 -10.29 3.27 -2.51
CA PRO A 217 -10.42 3.81 -3.86
C PRO A 217 -9.25 4.74 -4.24
N TRP A 218 -8.81 5.59 -3.31
CA TRP A 218 -7.65 6.46 -3.50
C TRP A 218 -6.37 5.65 -3.69
N GLY A 219 -6.11 4.69 -2.79
CA GLY A 219 -4.92 3.84 -2.84
C GLY A 219 -4.86 2.98 -4.10
N THR A 220 -6.01 2.50 -4.58
CA THR A 220 -6.13 1.76 -5.85
C THR A 220 -5.76 2.62 -7.04
N ALA A 221 -6.33 3.82 -7.14
CA ALA A 221 -6.06 4.73 -8.26
C ALA A 221 -4.61 5.24 -8.28
N ILE A 222 -4.03 5.54 -7.11
CA ILE A 222 -2.61 5.88 -7.01
C ILE A 222 -1.72 4.69 -7.35
N GLY A 223 -2.06 3.50 -6.87
CA GLY A 223 -1.37 2.26 -7.21
C GLY A 223 -1.33 1.97 -8.71
N LEU A 224 -2.48 2.15 -9.37
CA LEU A 224 -2.62 2.09 -10.83
C LEU A 224 -1.69 3.08 -11.53
N LYS A 225 -1.64 4.32 -11.05
CA LYS A 225 -0.77 5.33 -11.65
C LYS A 225 0.72 4.99 -11.47
N LEU A 226 1.11 4.49 -10.30
CA LEU A 226 2.48 4.03 -10.05
C LEU A 226 2.85 2.87 -11.00
N GLN A 227 1.93 1.93 -11.20
CA GLN A 227 2.12 0.82 -12.15
C GLN A 227 2.26 1.31 -13.60
N GLU A 228 1.42 2.25 -14.03
CA GLU A 228 1.51 2.87 -15.36
C GLU A 228 2.89 3.53 -15.55
N LEU A 229 3.35 4.32 -14.57
CA LEU A 229 4.66 4.97 -14.61
C LEU A 229 5.81 3.97 -14.62
N TYR A 230 5.71 2.88 -13.86
CA TYR A 230 6.71 1.80 -13.84
C TYR A 230 6.79 1.08 -15.19
N LYS A 231 5.65 0.66 -15.75
CA LYS A 231 5.57 0.01 -17.07
C LYS A 231 6.07 0.91 -18.20
N ALA A 232 5.85 2.21 -18.08
CA ALA A 232 6.37 3.20 -19.02
C ALA A 232 7.88 3.47 -18.85
N GLY A 233 8.57 2.77 -17.93
CA GLY A 233 9.99 2.97 -17.65
C GLY A 233 10.31 4.29 -16.95
N ARG A 234 9.29 5.03 -16.48
CA ARG A 234 9.47 6.33 -15.81
C ARG A 234 9.88 6.18 -14.34
N LEU A 235 9.73 4.99 -13.77
CA LEU A 235 10.21 4.63 -12.43
C LEU A 235 11.36 3.60 -12.50
N ALA A 236 12.22 3.74 -13.51
CA ALA A 236 13.30 2.80 -13.76
C ALA A 236 14.44 2.91 -12.73
N GLN A 237 14.71 4.12 -12.23
CA GLN A 237 15.72 4.33 -11.19
C GLN A 237 15.04 4.43 -9.83
N THR A 238 15.70 3.95 -8.78
CA THR A 238 15.23 4.06 -7.39
C THR A 238 14.96 5.52 -7.00
N GLY A 239 15.78 6.45 -7.48
CA GLY A 239 15.58 7.89 -7.25
C GLY A 239 14.26 8.43 -7.81
N ASP A 240 13.75 7.86 -8.90
CA ASP A 240 12.48 8.27 -9.52
C ASP A 240 11.30 8.00 -8.58
N TRP A 241 11.34 6.87 -7.86
CA TRP A 241 10.35 6.53 -6.83
C TRP A 241 10.33 7.55 -5.69
N ALA A 242 11.49 7.99 -5.22
CA ALA A 242 11.57 9.00 -4.16
C ALA A 242 11.02 10.37 -4.59
N VAL A 243 11.20 10.75 -5.86
CA VAL A 243 10.58 11.98 -6.41
C VAL A 243 9.07 11.81 -6.55
N CYS A 244 8.62 10.67 -7.09
CA CYS A 244 7.19 10.38 -7.24
C CYS A 244 6.44 10.37 -5.90
N LEU A 245 7.02 9.78 -4.85
CA LEU A 245 6.44 9.76 -3.51
C LEU A 245 6.33 11.16 -2.89
N ARG A 246 7.33 12.02 -3.13
CA ARG A 246 7.28 13.42 -2.71
C ARG A 246 6.19 14.20 -3.43
N GLU A 247 5.96 13.94 -4.72
CA GLU A 247 4.81 14.54 -5.43
C GLU A 247 3.47 14.09 -4.85
N ILE A 248 3.31 12.81 -4.52
CA ILE A 248 2.11 12.31 -3.83
C ILE A 248 1.93 13.05 -2.49
N ALA A 249 3.00 13.21 -1.71
CA ALA A 249 2.96 13.94 -0.44
C ALA A 249 2.56 15.41 -0.62
N ILE A 250 3.04 16.08 -1.66
CA ILE A 250 2.65 17.46 -2.00
C ILE A 250 1.14 17.54 -2.25
N GLY A 251 0.59 16.63 -3.06
CA GLY A 251 -0.84 16.58 -3.33
C GLY A 251 -1.68 16.36 -2.07
N LEU A 252 -1.27 15.41 -1.24
CA LEU A 252 -1.95 15.10 0.02
C LEU A 252 -1.90 16.25 1.04
N ARG A 253 -0.79 17.00 1.12
CA ARG A 253 -0.67 18.17 2.00
C ARG A 253 -1.54 19.35 1.57
N ALA A 254 -2.02 19.38 0.33
CA ALA A 254 -2.90 20.43 -0.15
C ALA A 254 -4.36 20.21 0.26
N VAL A 255 -4.72 19.03 0.78
CA VAL A 255 -6.08 18.71 1.25
C VAL A 255 -6.44 19.59 2.47
N LYS A 256 -7.65 20.16 2.44
CA LYS A 256 -8.20 21.07 3.45
C LYS A 256 -9.60 20.65 3.86
#